data_AF-A0A9E4FGN3-F1
#
_entry.id   AF-A0A9E4FGN3-F1
#
_cell.length_a   1.000
_cell.length_b   1.000
_cell.length_c   1.000
_cell.angle_alpha   90.00
_cell.angle_beta   90.00
_cell.angle_gamma   90.00
#
_symmetry.space_group_name_H-M   'P 1'
#
loop_
_entity.id
_entity.type
_entity.pdbx_description
1 polymer ?
#
loop_
_entity_poly.entity_id
_entity_poly.type
_entity_poly.pdbx_seq_one_letter_code
_entity_poly.pdbx_strand_id
1 'polypeptide(L)'
;MPRKAVRSSAFARRKTGIAASIIGGGLVTMVLIVAAAMIWQFRPATTDADVAMRMAGERWYAVTFRHTPIGHYRSEAGQTDDGDFEFRGTLHFKLADDLDSRIEDRLVFDRRSPHRLLRAEHASSKGERRETRVVIADSKARIVESGSSRLIDADSDLELGDYLAVERWLATEAPEAGEVHAARSVDFDSLSIATDRWR
;
A
#
# COMPACT_ATOMS: atom_id res chain seq x y z
N MET A 1 -31.89 52.44 -79.68
CA MET A 1 -32.38 52.33 -78.29
C MET A 1 -33.29 51.10 -78.21
N PRO A 2 -33.32 50.26 -77.15
CA PRO A 2 -32.49 50.14 -75.95
C PRO A 2 -31.77 48.77 -75.79
N ARG A 3 -30.91 48.73 -74.75
CA ARG A 3 -30.07 47.63 -74.23
C ARG A 3 -30.86 46.47 -73.60
N LYS A 4 -30.26 45.27 -73.53
CA LYS A 4 -30.27 44.35 -72.37
C LYS A 4 -29.29 43.18 -72.64
N ALA A 5 -28.08 43.20 -72.07
CA ALA A 5 -27.68 42.77 -70.72
C ALA A 5 -27.19 41.30 -70.71
N VAL A 6 -25.88 41.14 -70.87
CA VAL A 6 -25.10 39.92 -70.65
C VAL A 6 -25.10 39.61 -69.15
N ARG A 7 -25.62 38.44 -68.75
CA ARG A 7 -25.50 37.92 -67.39
C ARG A 7 -24.25 37.04 -67.31
N SER A 8 -23.15 37.64 -66.83
CA SER A 8 -21.98 36.91 -66.33
C SER A 8 -22.24 36.50 -64.88
N SER A 9 -22.49 35.22 -64.62
CA SER A 9 -22.50 34.67 -63.26
C SER A 9 -21.07 34.48 -62.78
N ALA A 10 -20.59 35.43 -61.98
CA ALA A 10 -19.35 35.32 -61.23
C ALA A 10 -19.46 34.16 -60.23
N PHE A 11 -18.59 33.16 -60.38
CA PHE A 11 -18.31 32.14 -59.37
C PHE A 11 -17.63 32.84 -58.17
N ALA A 12 -18.41 33.17 -57.15
CA ALA A 12 -17.88 33.62 -55.87
C ALA A 12 -17.31 32.40 -55.12
N ARG A 13 -16.01 32.21 -55.21
CA ARG A 13 -15.25 31.20 -54.46
C ARG A 13 -15.29 31.58 -52.96
N ARG A 14 -16.22 30.98 -52.20
CA ARG A 14 -16.29 31.14 -50.73
C ARG A 14 -15.01 30.58 -50.08
N LYS A 15 -14.08 31.47 -49.72
CA LYS A 15 -12.99 31.21 -48.78
C LYS A 15 -13.51 31.37 -47.35
N THR A 16 -14.28 30.41 -46.86
CA THR A 16 -14.70 30.35 -45.44
C THR A 16 -14.64 28.89 -45.02
N GLY A 17 -13.48 28.42 -44.55
CA GLY A 17 -13.36 26.99 -44.21
C GLY A 17 -12.12 26.48 -43.48
N ILE A 18 -11.10 27.31 -43.19
CA ILE A 18 -9.87 26.78 -42.55
C ILE A 18 -9.51 27.53 -41.26
N ALA A 19 -9.67 28.86 -41.22
CA ALA A 19 -9.30 29.65 -40.04
C ALA A 19 -10.14 29.34 -38.79
N ALA A 20 -11.44 29.07 -38.94
CA ALA A 20 -12.33 28.77 -37.80
C ALA A 20 -12.09 27.37 -37.19
N SER A 21 -11.58 26.41 -37.96
CA SER A 21 -11.33 25.04 -37.46
C SER A 21 -10.01 24.93 -36.69
N ILE A 22 -9.00 25.73 -37.05
CA ILE A 22 -7.69 25.73 -36.36
C ILE A 22 -7.80 26.46 -35.01
N ILE A 23 -8.56 27.57 -34.95
CA ILE A 23 -8.79 28.32 -33.70
C ILE A 23 -9.65 27.50 -32.72
N GLY A 24 -10.68 26.80 -33.22
CA GLY A 24 -11.49 25.90 -32.41
C GLY A 24 -10.70 24.70 -31.88
N GLY A 25 -9.85 24.09 -32.70
CA GLY A 25 -9.00 22.97 -32.29
C GLY A 25 -7.97 23.37 -31.22
N GLY A 26 -7.28 24.50 -31.41
CA GLY A 26 -6.28 24.99 -30.45
C GLY A 26 -6.88 25.33 -29.08
N LEU A 27 -8.08 25.90 -29.06
CA LEU A 27 -8.78 26.23 -27.82
C LEU A 27 -9.23 24.97 -27.06
N VAL A 28 -9.71 23.95 -27.76
CA VAL A 28 -10.06 22.65 -27.15
C VAL A 28 -8.82 21.96 -26.58
N THR A 29 -7.71 21.92 -27.32
CA THR A 29 -6.46 21.32 -26.83
C THR A 29 -5.92 22.06 -25.62
N MET A 30 -5.97 23.40 -25.61
CA MET A 30 -5.53 24.19 -24.46
C MET A 30 -6.41 23.93 -23.22
N VAL A 31 -7.74 23.85 -23.39
CA VAL A 31 -8.66 23.51 -22.29
C VAL A 31 -8.37 22.12 -21.74
N LEU A 32 -8.10 21.14 -22.61
CA LEU A 32 -7.74 19.78 -22.18
C LEU A 32 -6.40 19.74 -21.45
N ILE A 33 -5.39 20.49 -21.89
CA ILE A 33 -4.09 20.59 -21.21
C ILE A 33 -4.26 21.24 -19.83
N VAL A 34 -5.01 22.34 -19.73
CA VAL A 34 -5.26 23.03 -18.45
C VAL A 34 -6.06 22.14 -17.51
N ALA A 35 -7.09 21.45 -18.01
CA ALA A 35 -7.85 20.48 -17.23
C ALA A 35 -6.96 19.33 -16.73
N ALA A 36 -6.10 18.78 -17.59
CA ALA A 36 -5.15 17.73 -17.20
C ALA A 36 -4.15 18.23 -16.16
N ALA A 37 -3.61 19.44 -16.30
CA ALA A 37 -2.69 20.06 -15.35
C ALA A 37 -3.36 20.30 -13.99
N MET A 38 -4.60 20.80 -13.97
CA MET A 38 -5.37 20.96 -12.73
C MET A 38 -5.66 19.61 -12.07
N ILE A 39 -6.08 18.60 -12.84
CA ILE A 39 -6.31 17.24 -12.32
C ILE A 39 -5.02 16.66 -11.72
N TRP A 40 -3.87 16.94 -12.32
CA TRP A 40 -2.57 16.46 -11.83
C TRP A 40 -2.14 17.19 -10.55
N GLN A 41 -2.35 18.50 -10.47
CA GLN A 41 -1.94 19.32 -9.34
C GLN A 41 -2.88 19.19 -8.12
N PHE A 42 -4.16 18.86 -8.33
CA PHE A 42 -5.14 18.62 -7.27
C PHE A 42 -5.38 17.14 -7.01
N ARG A 43 -4.46 16.23 -7.38
CA ARG A 43 -4.59 14.84 -6.93
C ARG A 43 -4.53 14.82 -5.40
N PRO A 44 -5.53 14.24 -4.71
CA PRO A 44 -5.46 14.09 -3.27
C PRO A 44 -4.19 13.30 -2.91
N ALA A 45 -3.55 13.68 -1.81
CA ALA A 45 -2.43 12.92 -1.27
C ALA A 45 -2.88 11.47 -1.03
N THR A 46 -2.05 10.50 -1.40
CA THR A 46 -2.37 9.07 -1.19
C THR A 46 -2.52 8.84 0.32
N THR A 47 -3.70 8.42 0.76
CA THR A 47 -3.99 8.17 2.19
C THR A 47 -3.48 6.80 2.62
N ASP A 48 -3.39 6.55 3.93
CA ASP A 48 -2.97 5.24 4.45
C ASP A 48 -3.95 4.14 4.05
N ALA A 49 -5.25 4.47 4.05
CA ALA A 49 -6.30 3.60 3.55
C ALA A 49 -6.10 3.25 2.06
N ASP A 50 -5.69 4.21 1.22
CA ASP A 50 -5.41 3.93 -0.20
C ASP A 50 -4.24 2.96 -0.37
N VAL A 51 -3.18 3.10 0.44
CA VAL A 51 -2.05 2.16 0.42
C VAL A 51 -2.49 0.78 0.89
N ALA A 52 -3.21 0.70 2.02
CA ALA A 52 -3.74 -0.56 2.55
C ALA A 52 -4.63 -1.28 1.52
N MET A 53 -5.51 -0.55 0.84
CA MET A 53 -6.40 -1.11 -0.18
C MET A 53 -5.65 -1.60 -1.42
N ARG A 54 -4.54 -0.95 -1.82
CA ARG A 54 -3.66 -1.47 -2.88
C ARG A 54 -2.93 -2.74 -2.45
N MET A 55 -2.69 -2.90 -1.14
CA MET A 55 -2.09 -4.11 -0.60
C MET A 55 -3.06 -5.28 -0.51
N ALA A 56 -4.38 -5.05 -0.60
CA ALA A 56 -5.39 -6.09 -0.43
C ALA A 56 -5.16 -7.33 -1.31
N GLY A 57 -5.52 -8.49 -0.76
CA GLY A 57 -5.32 -9.79 -1.39
C GLY A 57 -4.14 -10.55 -0.79
N GLU A 58 -3.72 -11.60 -1.50
CA GLU A 58 -2.76 -12.58 -1.02
C GLU A 58 -1.50 -12.58 -1.89
N ARG A 59 -0.33 -12.65 -1.25
CA ARG A 59 0.98 -12.72 -1.90
C ARG A 59 1.80 -13.87 -1.32
N TRP A 60 2.52 -14.55 -2.19
CA TRP A 60 3.40 -15.66 -1.83
C TRP A 60 4.83 -15.36 -2.27
N TYR A 61 5.77 -15.62 -1.38
CA TYR A 61 7.19 -15.40 -1.60
C TYR A 61 7.96 -16.67 -1.26
N ALA A 62 8.90 -17.06 -2.12
CA ALA A 62 9.82 -18.14 -1.81
C ALA A 62 10.88 -17.64 -0.83
N VAL A 63 11.13 -18.42 0.23
CA VAL A 63 12.19 -18.11 1.21
C VAL A 63 13.39 -18.95 0.86
N THR A 64 14.53 -18.29 0.63
CA THR A 64 15.77 -18.96 0.23
C THR A 64 16.91 -18.64 1.19
N PHE A 65 17.76 -19.62 1.45
CA PHE A 65 19.00 -19.46 2.19
C PHE A 65 20.16 -19.95 1.31
N ARG A 66 21.11 -19.07 0.99
CA ARG A 66 22.20 -19.34 0.04
C ARG A 66 21.71 -19.93 -1.28
N HIS A 67 20.64 -19.36 -1.84
CA HIS A 67 19.94 -19.80 -3.06
C HIS A 67 19.20 -21.15 -2.96
N THR A 68 19.21 -21.81 -1.82
CA THR A 68 18.41 -23.02 -1.58
C THR A 68 17.04 -22.62 -1.04
N PRO A 69 15.92 -23.02 -1.67
CA PRO A 69 14.59 -22.83 -1.11
C PRO A 69 14.47 -23.58 0.22
N ILE A 70 14.13 -22.85 1.27
CA ILE A 70 13.93 -23.39 2.62
C ILE A 70 12.49 -23.28 3.09
N GLY A 71 11.62 -22.60 2.33
CA GLY A 71 10.23 -22.40 2.72
C GLY A 71 9.50 -21.34 1.91
N HIS A 72 8.44 -20.79 2.50
CA HIS A 72 7.62 -19.76 1.89
C HIS A 72 7.10 -18.76 2.92
N TYR A 73 6.85 -17.55 2.47
CA TYR A 73 6.15 -16.53 3.21
C TYR A 73 4.85 -16.20 2.48
N ARG A 74 3.74 -16.25 3.19
CA ARG A 74 2.42 -15.84 2.73
C ARG A 74 2.03 -14.57 3.46
N SER A 75 1.60 -13.57 2.71
CA SER A 75 1.07 -12.31 3.24
C SER A 75 -0.34 -12.10 2.72
N GLU A 76 -1.27 -11.77 3.60
CA GLU A 76 -2.64 -11.40 3.27
C GLU A 76 -2.94 -10.03 3.86
N ALA A 77 -3.55 -9.16 3.06
CA ALA A 77 -4.08 -7.89 3.54
C ALA A 77 -5.56 -7.79 3.16
N GLY A 78 -6.36 -7.20 4.02
CA GLY A 78 -7.78 -7.05 3.80
C GLY A 78 -8.45 -6.23 4.90
N GLN A 79 -9.73 -6.51 5.10
CA GLN A 79 -10.53 -5.91 6.15
C GLN A 79 -11.24 -7.00 6.95
N THR A 80 -11.45 -6.75 8.24
CA THR A 80 -12.33 -7.57 9.07
C THR A 80 -13.80 -7.33 8.70
N ASP A 81 -14.71 -8.14 9.25
CA ASP A 81 -16.17 -7.94 9.07
C ASP A 81 -16.64 -6.55 9.56
N ASP A 82 -15.94 -5.97 10.54
CA ASP A 82 -16.21 -4.64 11.07
C ASP A 82 -15.62 -3.50 10.22
N GLY A 83 -14.84 -3.84 9.18
CA GLY A 83 -14.18 -2.92 8.27
C GLY A 83 -12.81 -2.43 8.73
N ASP A 84 -12.29 -2.96 9.85
CA ASP A 84 -10.94 -2.66 10.33
C ASP A 84 -9.89 -3.26 9.40
N PHE A 85 -8.75 -2.60 9.25
CA PHE A 85 -7.69 -3.08 8.37
C PHE A 85 -6.97 -4.25 9.03
N GLU A 86 -6.80 -5.34 8.28
CA GLU A 86 -6.16 -6.55 8.79
C GLU A 86 -5.01 -6.99 7.87
N PHE A 87 -3.88 -7.31 8.50
CA PHE A 87 -2.69 -7.85 7.83
C PHE A 87 -2.30 -9.15 8.52
N ARG A 88 -2.06 -10.19 7.72
CA ARG A 88 -1.63 -11.52 8.20
C ARG A 88 -0.35 -11.93 7.48
N GLY A 89 0.60 -12.43 8.26
CA GLY A 89 1.83 -13.04 7.76
C GLY A 89 1.89 -14.49 8.20
N THR A 90 2.37 -15.38 7.32
CA THR A 90 2.69 -16.76 7.67
C THR A 90 4.00 -17.15 7.01
N LEU A 91 5.04 -17.30 7.81
CA LEU A 91 6.35 -17.75 7.38
C LEU A 91 6.53 -19.21 7.78
N HIS A 92 6.71 -20.08 6.78
CA HIS A 92 7.09 -21.47 6.97
C HIS A 92 8.51 -21.68 6.46
N PHE A 93 9.37 -22.33 7.25
CA PHE A 93 10.71 -22.68 6.81
C PHE A 93 11.31 -23.88 7.55
N LYS A 94 12.23 -24.56 6.86
CA LYS A 94 13.03 -25.67 7.39
C LYS A 94 14.51 -25.36 7.26
N LEU A 95 15.21 -25.28 8.39
CA LEU A 95 16.67 -25.27 8.43
C LEU A 95 17.19 -26.70 8.51
N ALA A 96 18.48 -26.90 8.22
CA ALA A 96 19.15 -28.19 7.98
C ALA A 96 18.97 -29.29 9.05
N ASP A 97 18.37 -28.99 10.21
CA ASP A 97 18.05 -29.93 11.29
C ASP A 97 16.60 -30.47 11.24
N ASP A 98 15.92 -30.35 10.09
CA ASP A 98 14.57 -30.89 9.77
C ASP A 98 13.42 -30.43 10.69
N LEU A 99 13.66 -29.43 11.53
CA LEU A 99 12.64 -28.80 12.36
C LEU A 99 11.85 -27.78 11.55
N ASP A 100 10.61 -28.13 11.24
CA ASP A 100 9.65 -27.21 10.65
C ASP A 100 9.39 -26.05 11.61
N SER A 101 9.53 -24.84 11.10
CA SER A 101 9.34 -23.62 11.86
C SER A 101 8.24 -22.81 11.17
N ARG A 102 7.28 -22.36 11.98
CA ARG A 102 6.16 -21.53 11.53
C ARG A 102 6.12 -20.28 12.38
N ILE A 103 6.04 -19.13 11.72
CA ILE A 103 5.79 -17.85 12.35
C ILE A 103 4.51 -17.28 11.74
N GLU A 104 3.61 -16.82 12.59
CA GLU A 104 2.35 -16.20 12.19
C GLU A 104 2.25 -14.83 12.84
N ASP A 105 1.97 -13.83 12.02
CA ASP A 105 1.74 -12.47 12.48
C ASP A 105 0.32 -12.05 12.08
N ARG A 106 -0.33 -11.29 12.95
CA ARG A 106 -1.62 -10.66 12.66
C ARG A 106 -1.66 -9.27 13.26
N LEU A 107 -1.93 -8.27 12.44
CA LEU A 107 -2.09 -6.88 12.85
C LEU A 107 -3.48 -6.39 12.44
N VAL A 108 -4.17 -5.74 13.36
CA VAL A 108 -5.50 -5.16 13.13
C VAL A 108 -5.46 -3.69 13.53
N PHE A 109 -5.85 -2.80 12.62
CA PHE A 109 -5.88 -1.35 12.80
C PHE A 109 -7.31 -0.82 12.64
N ASP A 110 -7.70 0.16 13.46
CA ASP A 110 -9.05 0.76 13.41
C ASP A 110 -9.33 1.34 12.02
N ARG A 111 -10.52 1.12 11.50
CA ARG A 111 -10.99 1.78 10.26
C ARG A 111 -11.07 3.30 10.37
N ARG A 112 -11.15 3.85 11.59
CA ARG A 112 -11.23 5.29 11.83
C ARG A 112 -9.84 5.88 11.95
N SER A 113 -9.59 6.94 11.18
CA SER A 113 -8.41 7.79 11.34
C SER A 113 -8.25 8.18 12.82
N PRO A 114 -7.04 8.07 13.41
CA PRO A 114 -5.74 7.88 12.74
C PRO A 114 -5.32 6.40 12.53
N HIS A 115 -6.27 5.47 12.50
CA HIS A 115 -6.04 4.05 12.23
C HIS A 115 -5.08 3.39 13.22
N ARG A 116 -5.40 3.55 14.51
CA ARG A 116 -4.57 3.01 15.60
C ARG A 116 -4.59 1.50 15.61
N LEU A 117 -3.46 0.91 16.00
CA LEU A 117 -3.33 -0.52 16.26
C LEU A 117 -4.32 -0.94 17.35
N LEU A 118 -5.25 -1.82 17.00
CA LEU A 118 -6.19 -2.43 17.94
C LEU A 118 -5.62 -3.71 18.52
N ARG A 119 -4.92 -4.49 17.69
CA ARG A 119 -4.39 -5.79 18.07
C ARG A 119 -3.17 -6.16 17.24
N ALA A 120 -2.15 -6.67 17.90
CA ALA A 120 -1.04 -7.36 17.26
C ALA A 120 -0.89 -8.76 17.86
N GLU A 121 -0.76 -9.77 17.02
CA GLU A 121 -0.52 -11.15 17.43
C GLU A 121 0.73 -11.66 16.73
N HIS A 122 1.55 -12.36 17.49
CA HIS A 122 2.69 -13.11 17.00
C HIS A 122 2.64 -14.50 17.57
N ALA A 123 2.72 -15.52 16.71
CA ALA A 123 2.87 -16.89 17.13
C ALA A 123 4.08 -17.49 16.44
N SER A 124 4.97 -18.13 17.21
CA SER A 124 6.08 -18.88 16.66
C SER A 124 6.04 -20.31 17.17
N SER A 125 6.28 -21.25 16.26
CA SER A 125 6.45 -22.65 16.59
C SER A 125 7.68 -23.27 15.93
N LYS A 126 8.32 -24.18 16.66
CA LYS A 126 9.48 -24.94 16.18
C LYS A 126 9.30 -26.42 16.51
N GLY A 127 9.04 -27.23 15.47
CA GLY A 127 8.63 -28.62 15.62
C GLY A 127 7.36 -28.77 16.48
N GLU A 128 7.17 -29.95 17.09
CA GLU A 128 5.97 -30.24 17.91
C GLU A 128 6.00 -29.69 19.35
N ARG A 129 7.08 -29.01 19.77
CA ARG A 129 7.37 -28.84 21.21
C ARG A 129 7.35 -27.42 21.76
N ARG A 130 7.46 -26.39 20.92
CA ARG A 130 7.53 -25.00 21.40
C ARG A 130 6.58 -24.17 20.58
N GLU A 131 5.53 -23.67 21.23
CA GLU A 131 4.64 -22.63 20.71
C GLU A 131 4.72 -21.45 21.68
N THR A 132 5.09 -20.28 21.17
CA THR A 132 5.01 -19.01 21.88
C THR A 132 3.97 -18.18 21.16
N ARG A 133 2.99 -17.64 21.91
CA ARG A 133 2.02 -16.68 21.37
C ARG A 133 2.04 -15.41 22.19
N VAL A 134 2.23 -14.28 21.52
CA VAL A 134 2.16 -12.93 22.08
C VAL A 134 0.96 -12.23 21.46
N VAL A 135 0.11 -11.64 22.31
CA VAL A 135 -1.03 -10.82 21.87
C VAL A 135 -0.94 -9.48 22.57
N ILE A 136 -0.77 -8.41 21.81
CA ILE A 136 -0.77 -7.02 22.28
C ILE A 136 -2.13 -6.40 21.95
N ALA A 137 -2.82 -5.91 22.96
CA ALA A 137 -4.08 -5.16 22.85
C ALA A 137 -4.25 -4.28 24.09
N ASP A 138 -4.87 -3.12 23.95
CA ASP A 138 -5.16 -2.19 25.05
C ASP A 138 -3.91 -1.88 25.93
N SER A 139 -2.75 -1.68 25.29
CA SER A 139 -1.44 -1.44 25.93
C SER A 139 -1.00 -2.53 26.91
N LYS A 140 -1.46 -3.77 26.70
CA LYS A 140 -1.05 -4.97 27.43
C LYS A 140 -0.59 -6.05 26.47
N ALA A 141 0.45 -6.77 26.83
CA ALA A 141 0.86 -8.00 26.16
C ALA A 141 0.47 -9.22 26.99
N ARG A 142 -0.27 -10.15 26.39
CA ARG A 142 -0.44 -11.52 26.89
C ARG A 142 0.54 -12.43 26.19
N ILE A 143 1.42 -13.05 26.97
CA ILE A 143 2.40 -14.03 26.47
C ILE A 143 2.00 -15.40 26.98
N VAL A 144 1.82 -16.34 26.05
CA VAL A 144 1.55 -17.75 26.32
C VAL A 144 2.72 -18.56 25.81
N GLU A 145 3.40 -19.26 26.71
CA GLU A 145 4.54 -20.12 26.38
C GLU A 145 4.40 -21.45 27.13
N SER A 146 4.34 -22.56 26.40
CA SER A 146 4.38 -23.93 26.95
C SER A 146 3.41 -24.17 28.13
N GLY A 147 2.19 -23.63 28.06
CA GLY A 147 1.15 -23.78 29.09
C GLY A 147 1.19 -22.76 30.23
N SER A 148 2.21 -21.88 30.26
CA SER A 148 2.24 -20.71 31.13
C SER A 148 1.67 -19.48 30.41
N SER A 149 1.03 -18.58 31.16
CA SER A 149 0.50 -17.32 30.63
C SER A 149 0.85 -16.18 31.58
N ARG A 150 1.35 -15.07 31.02
CA ARG A 150 1.63 -13.84 31.76
C ARG A 150 1.07 -12.63 31.02
N LEU A 151 0.64 -11.64 31.80
CA LEU A 151 0.16 -10.35 31.31
C LEU A 151 1.12 -9.26 31.80
N ILE A 152 1.62 -8.46 30.88
CA ILE A 152 2.56 -7.36 31.17
C ILE A 152 2.19 -6.13 30.36
N ASP A 153 2.73 -4.97 30.75
CA ASP A 153 2.57 -3.74 29.99
C ASP A 153 3.31 -3.84 28.65
N ALA A 154 2.72 -3.27 27.62
CA ALA A 154 3.32 -3.21 26.29
C ALA A 154 2.98 -1.88 25.63
N ASP A 155 3.90 -1.41 24.79
CA ASP A 155 3.60 -0.28 23.91
C ASP A 155 2.68 -0.75 22.78
N SER A 156 1.70 0.09 22.45
CA SER A 156 0.75 -0.15 21.37
C SER A 156 0.48 1.13 20.57
N ASP A 157 1.30 2.18 20.74
CA ASP A 157 1.16 3.44 20.02
C ASP A 157 1.75 3.35 18.60
N LEU A 158 1.04 2.62 17.75
CA LEU A 158 1.35 2.42 16.34
C LEU A 158 0.11 2.74 15.50
N GLU A 159 0.32 3.49 14.42
CA GLU A 159 -0.72 3.84 13.45
C GLU A 159 -0.52 3.08 12.13
N LEU A 160 -1.58 2.95 11.33
CA LEU A 160 -1.49 2.27 10.03
C LEU A 160 -0.46 2.93 9.11
N GLY A 161 -0.36 4.26 9.13
CA GLY A 161 0.62 5.01 8.34
C GLY A 161 2.07 4.72 8.73
N ASP A 162 2.33 4.43 10.01
CA ASP A 162 3.65 4.01 10.50
C ASP A 162 4.01 2.62 9.98
N TYR A 163 3.07 1.68 10.05
CA TYR A 163 3.24 0.31 9.56
C TYR A 163 3.45 0.25 8.05
N LEU A 164 2.70 1.07 7.29
CA LEU A 164 2.76 1.16 5.83
C LEU A 164 3.81 2.16 5.32
N ALA A 165 4.70 2.66 6.17
CA ALA A 165 5.65 3.71 5.80
C ALA A 165 6.54 3.27 4.63
N VAL A 166 7.01 2.03 4.64
CA VAL A 166 7.86 1.47 3.57
C VAL A 166 7.07 1.33 2.27
N GLU A 167 5.86 0.78 2.31
CA GLU A 167 5.04 0.60 1.12
C GLU A 167 4.62 1.93 0.52
N ARG A 168 4.33 2.93 1.36
CA ARG A 168 4.10 4.30 0.90
C ARG A 168 5.36 4.82 0.22
N TRP A 169 6.51 4.77 0.88
CA TRP A 169 7.78 5.25 0.34
C TRP A 169 8.11 4.63 -1.02
N LEU A 170 8.01 3.31 -1.16
CA LEU A 170 8.22 2.59 -2.42
C LEU A 170 7.19 2.99 -3.49
N ALA A 171 5.94 3.24 -3.11
CA ALA A 171 4.87 3.58 -4.06
C ALA A 171 4.89 5.06 -4.51
N THR A 172 5.40 5.98 -3.68
CA THR A 172 5.30 7.42 -3.93
C THR A 172 6.61 8.09 -4.30
N GLU A 173 7.74 7.62 -3.77
CA GLU A 173 9.03 8.33 -3.89
C GLU A 173 10.00 7.68 -4.86
N ALA A 174 9.75 6.43 -5.28
CA ALA A 174 10.61 5.68 -6.21
C ALA A 174 12.10 5.75 -5.84
N PRO A 175 12.47 5.29 -4.62
CA PRO A 175 13.78 5.54 -4.04
C PRO A 175 14.93 4.93 -4.85
N GLU A 176 16.08 5.59 -4.83
CA GLU A 176 17.30 5.06 -5.45
C GLU A 176 17.92 3.93 -4.62
N ALA A 177 18.73 3.09 -5.29
CA ALA A 177 19.41 2.00 -4.62
C ALA A 177 20.38 2.52 -3.54
N GLY A 178 20.21 2.05 -2.30
CA GLY A 178 21.02 2.45 -1.15
C GLY A 178 20.45 3.61 -0.33
N GLU A 179 19.31 4.18 -0.73
CA GLU A 179 18.55 5.06 0.15
C GLU A 179 18.03 4.29 1.37
N VAL A 180 17.91 5.00 2.50
CA VAL A 180 17.49 4.40 3.76
C VAL A 180 16.21 5.06 4.24
N HIS A 181 15.21 4.25 4.55
CA HIS A 181 13.95 4.71 5.12
C HIS A 181 13.74 4.13 6.51
N ALA A 182 13.22 4.94 7.43
CA ALA A 182 12.88 4.48 8.77
C ALA A 182 11.38 4.18 8.83
N ALA A 183 11.01 3.03 9.35
CA ALA A 183 9.61 2.64 9.55
C ALA A 183 9.44 2.09 10.96
N ARG A 184 8.27 2.32 11.56
CA ARG A 184 7.97 1.80 12.90
C ARG A 184 7.22 0.48 12.79
N SER A 185 7.54 -0.45 13.68
CA SER A 185 6.98 -1.79 13.69
C SER A 185 6.79 -2.26 15.13
N VAL A 186 5.94 -3.27 15.32
CA VAL A 186 5.81 -3.96 16.62
C VAL A 186 7.01 -4.89 16.76
N ASP A 187 7.80 -4.69 17.82
CA ASP A 187 8.82 -5.65 18.23
C ASP A 187 8.23 -6.52 19.35
N PHE A 188 7.91 -7.77 19.00
CA PHE A 188 7.31 -8.74 19.91
C PHE A 188 8.30 -9.29 20.96
N ASP A 189 9.60 -9.14 20.75
CA ASP A 189 10.61 -9.59 21.72
C ASP A 189 10.76 -8.57 22.85
N SER A 190 10.79 -7.28 22.51
CA SER A 190 10.85 -6.18 23.48
C SER A 190 9.47 -5.69 23.96
N LEU A 191 8.40 -6.11 23.29
CA LEU A 191 7.00 -5.71 23.55
C LEU A 191 6.82 -4.19 23.44
N SER A 192 7.53 -3.61 22.49
CA SER A 192 7.58 -2.17 22.27
C SER A 192 7.43 -1.84 20.79
N ILE A 193 7.24 -0.56 20.47
CA ILE A 193 7.31 -0.09 19.10
C ILE A 193 8.76 0.27 18.77
N ALA A 194 9.36 -0.46 17.84
CA ALA A 194 10.71 -0.23 17.36
C ALA A 194 10.72 0.64 16.10
N THR A 195 11.88 1.19 15.76
CA THR A 195 12.11 1.87 14.48
C THR A 195 13.17 1.10 13.71
N ASP A 196 12.76 0.48 12.61
CA ASP A 196 13.62 -0.28 11.72
C ASP A 196 14.13 0.60 10.57
N ARG A 197 15.35 0.31 10.11
CA ARG A 197 15.97 0.98 8.96
C ARG A 197 15.98 0.05 7.76
N TRP A 198 15.20 0.40 6.76
CA TRP A 198 15.09 -0.27 5.46
C TRP A 198 16.09 0.33 4.48
N ARG A 199 16.75 -0.51 3.67
CA ARG A 199 17.78 -0.14 2.69
C ARG A 199 17.55 -0.85 1.35
#